data_AF-A0A2V7BE24-F1
#
_entry.id   AF-A0A2V7BE24-F1
#
_cell.length_a   1.000
_cell.length_b   1.000
_cell.length_c   1.000
_cell.angle_alpha   90.00
_cell.angle_beta   90.00
_cell.angle_gamma   90.00
#
_symmetry.space_group_name_H-M   'P 1'
#
loop_
_entity.id
_entity.type
_entity.pdbx_description
1 polymer ?
#
loop_
_entity_poly.entity_id
_entity_poly.type
_entity_poly.pdbx_seq_one_letter_code
_entity_poly.pdbx_strand_id
1 'polypeptide(L)' 'MAKSVEEKVKEIIVEQLGVEEDEVTPNAKFIEDLGADSLDTVELVMALEEHFDIQIPDEDAEKIVTVGDAVQYIKDNS' A
#
# COMPACT_ATOMS: atom_id res chain seq x y z
N MET A 1 -11.07 -16.89 9.41
CA MET A 1 -10.00 -17.08 8.39
C MET A 1 -9.09 -15.88 8.52
N ALA A 2 -7.77 -16.06 8.59
CA ALA A 2 -6.87 -14.92 8.62
C ALA A 2 -6.82 -14.32 7.20
N LYS A 3 -7.13 -13.02 7.07
CA LYS A 3 -6.93 -12.30 5.80
C LYS A 3 -5.45 -12.32 5.45
N SER A 4 -5.14 -12.57 4.20
CA SER A 4 -3.78 -12.52 3.67
C SER A 4 -3.22 -11.08 3.71
N VAL A 5 -1.90 -10.94 3.66
CA VAL A 5 -1.25 -9.62 3.59
C VAL A 5 -1.79 -8.82 2.40
N GLU A 6 -1.98 -9.47 1.25
CA GLU A 6 -2.57 -8.85 0.06
C GLU A 6 -3.96 -8.27 0.31
N GLU A 7 -4.87 -9.03 0.91
CA GLU A 7 -6.22 -8.57 1.21
C GLU A 7 -6.22 -7.38 2.17
N LYS A 8 -5.39 -7.42 3.22
CA LYS A 8 -5.27 -6.31 4.17
C LYS A 8 -4.71 -5.04 3.52
N VAL A 9 -3.66 -5.18 2.71
CA VAL A 9 -3.06 -4.04 1.98
C VAL A 9 -4.08 -3.44 1.03
N LYS A 10 -4.82 -4.28 0.29
CA LYS A 10 -5.89 -3.82 -0.60
C LYS A 10 -6.97 -3.04 0.15
N GLU A 11 -7.45 -3.56 1.27
CA GLU A 11 -8.46 -2.88 2.09
C GLU A 11 -7.99 -1.50 2.54
N ILE A 12 -6.74 -1.39 3.01
CA ILE A 12 -6.17 -0.11 3.44
C ILE A 12 -6.07 0.87 2.26
N ILE A 13 -5.65 0.40 1.08
CA ILE A 13 -5.56 1.24 -0.12
C ILE A 13 -6.93 1.75 -0.55
N VAL A 14 -7.95 0.88 -0.55
CA VAL A 14 -9.33 1.23 -0.90
C VAL A 14 -9.93 2.23 0.08
N GLU A 15 -9.70 2.02 1.38
CA GLU A 15 -10.18 2.93 2.42
C GLU A 15 -9.47 4.30 2.39
N GLN A 16 -8.15 4.30 2.17
CA GLN A 16 -7.33 5.52 2.19
C GLN A 16 -7.49 6.35 0.91
N LEU A 17 -7.43 5.71 -0.26
CA LEU A 17 -7.49 6.39 -1.56
C LEU A 17 -8.93 6.53 -2.09
N GLY A 18 -9.90 5.80 -1.53
CA GLY A 18 -11.28 5.82 -1.99
C GLY A 18 -11.49 5.23 -3.39
N VAL A 19 -10.60 4.33 -3.82
CA VAL A 19 -10.61 3.63 -5.12
C VAL A 19 -11.34 2.30 -5.04
N GLU A 20 -11.71 1.70 -6.17
CA GLU A 20 -12.37 0.38 -6.17
C GLU A 20 -11.35 -0.76 -5.96
N GLU A 21 -11.73 -1.84 -5.25
CA GLU A 21 -10.88 -3.03 -5.04
C GLU A 21 -10.36 -3.65 -6.35
N ASP A 22 -11.16 -3.52 -7.42
CA ASP A 22 -10.84 -4.01 -8.76
C ASP A 22 -9.73 -3.19 -9.44
N GLU A 23 -9.57 -1.91 -9.07
CA GLU A 23 -8.48 -1.05 -9.54
C GLU A 23 -7.16 -1.36 -8.82
N VAL A 24 -7.25 -1.84 -7.58
CA VAL A 24 -6.09 -2.22 -6.76
C VAL A 24 -5.52 -3.56 -7.22
N THR A 25 -4.83 -3.53 -8.36
CA THR A 25 -4.10 -4.67 -8.91
C THR A 25 -2.63 -4.63 -8.53
N PRO A 26 -1.90 -5.76 -8.49
CA PRO A 26 -0.47 -5.77 -8.14
C PRO A 26 0.41 -4.88 -9.02
N ASN A 27 -0.02 -4.61 -10.26
CA ASN A 27 0.72 -3.75 -11.19
C ASN A 27 0.25 -2.29 -11.14
N ALA A 28 -0.82 -1.98 -10.41
CA ALA A 28 -1.34 -0.63 -10.32
C ALA A 28 -0.33 0.26 -9.58
N LYS A 29 -0.03 1.40 -10.18
CA LYS A 29 0.79 2.44 -9.59
C LYS A 29 -0.08 3.36 -8.74
N PHE A 30 0.39 3.68 -7.53
CA PHE A 30 -0.36 4.54 -6.61
C PHE A 30 -0.68 5.90 -7.23
N ILE A 31 0.30 6.54 -7.86
CA ILE A 31 0.14 7.89 -8.43
C ILE A 31 -0.50 7.86 -9.81
N GLU A 32 0.01 7.01 -10.72
CA GLU A 32 -0.43 7.02 -12.13
C GLU A 32 -1.78 6.35 -12.36
N ASP A 33 -2.06 5.24 -11.66
CA ASP A 33 -3.27 4.43 -11.90
C ASP A 33 -4.35 4.69 -10.85
N LEU A 34 -3.97 4.80 -9.57
CA LEU A 34 -4.91 5.02 -8.47
C LEU A 34 -5.14 6.51 -8.16
N GLY A 35 -4.38 7.41 -8.82
CA GLY A 35 -4.55 8.85 -8.68
C GLY A 35 -4.14 9.41 -7.31
N ALA A 36 -3.36 8.66 -6.53
CA ALA A 36 -2.80 9.14 -5.27
C ALA A 36 -1.86 10.32 -5.50
N ASP A 37 -1.91 11.32 -4.66
CA ASP A 37 -0.89 12.37 -4.63
C ASP A 37 0.27 12.01 -3.69
N SER A 38 1.28 12.89 -3.61
CA SER A 38 2.44 12.69 -2.73
C SER A 38 2.07 12.61 -1.24
N LEU A 39 0.98 13.27 -0.82
CA LEU A 39 0.52 13.25 0.56
C LEU A 39 -0.26 11.97 0.84
N ASP A 40 -1.13 11.56 -0.08
CA ASP A 40 -1.85 10.29 -0.02
C ASP A 40 -0.88 9.10 0.11
N THR A 41 0.23 9.10 -0.63
CA THR A 41 1.24 8.04 -0.52
C THR A 41 1.91 8.00 0.85
N VAL A 42 2.14 9.15 1.48
CA VAL A 42 2.74 9.23 2.83
C VAL A 42 1.75 8.73 3.87
N GLU A 43 0.49 9.17 3.80
CA GLU A 43 -0.56 8.71 4.72
C GLU A 43 -0.82 7.21 4.58
N LEU A 44 -0.81 6.69 3.34
CA LEU A 44 -0.94 5.26 3.06
C LEU A 44 0.21 4.47 3.70
N VAL A 45 1.46 4.89 3.51
CA VAL A 45 2.63 4.23 4.11
C VAL A 45 2.52 4.23 5.63
N MET A 46 2.16 5.35 6.24
CA MET A 46 1.95 5.43 7.69
C MET A 46 0.84 4.48 8.19
N ALA A 47 -0.27 4.36 7.44
CA ALA A 47 -1.35 3.44 7.77
C ALA A 47 -0.90 1.97 7.67
N LEU A 48 -0.07 1.64 6.68
CA LEU A 48 0.53 0.31 6.54
C LEU A 48 1.51 0.00 7.68
N GLU A 49 2.37 0.95 8.05
CA GLU A 49 3.27 0.84 9.20
C GLU A 49 2.52 0.53 10.49
N GLU A 50 1.47 1.30 10.80
CA GLU A 50 0.67 1.11 12.02
C GLU A 50 -0.12 -0.21 11.98
N HIS A 51 -0.67 -0.59 10.83
CA HIS A 51 -1.49 -1.80 10.72
C HIS A 51 -0.67 -3.09 10.80
N PHE A 52 0.57 -3.08 10.30
CA PHE A 52 1.46 -4.23 10.28
C PHE A 52 2.56 -4.19 11.35
N ASP A 53 2.63 -3.13 12.16
CA ASP A 53 3.67 -2.89 13.18
C ASP A 53 5.09 -2.95 12.58
N ILE A 54 5.26 -2.34 11.40
CA ILE A 54 6.52 -2.26 10.66
C ILE A 54 7.02 -0.81 10.57
N GLN A 55 8.28 -0.63 10.18
CA GLN A 55 8.84 0.67 9.81
C GLN A 55 9.33 0.61 8.37
N ILE A 56 8.82 1.52 7.54
CA ILE A 56 9.18 1.70 6.15
C ILE A 56 10.00 3.00 6.07
N PRO A 57 11.34 2.92 5.91
CA PRO A 57 12.16 4.12 5.73
C PRO A 57 11.71 4.90 4.50
N ASP A 58 11.83 6.24 4.55
CA ASP A 58 11.49 7.12 3.43
C ASP A 58 12.14 6.67 2.10
N GLU A 59 13.40 6.24 2.14
CA GLU A 59 14.13 5.75 0.96
C GLU A 59 13.52 4.48 0.32
N ASP A 60 12.84 3.66 1.12
CA ASP A 60 12.14 2.46 0.63
C ASP A 60 10.71 2.80 0.22
N ALA A 61 10.03 3.69 0.95
CA ALA A 61 8.73 4.23 0.56
C ALA A 61 8.79 4.87 -0.84
N GLU A 62 9.85 5.61 -1.16
CA GLU A 62 10.08 6.18 -2.50
C GLU A 62 10.23 5.11 -3.60
N LYS A 63 10.63 3.88 -3.26
CA LYS A 63 10.75 2.74 -4.20
C LYS A 63 9.44 1.97 -4.33
N ILE A 64 8.50 2.14 -3.42
CA ILE A 64 7.18 1.51 -3.45
C ILE A 64 6.30 2.31 -4.41
N VAL A 65 6.35 1.94 -5.69
CA VAL A 65 5.60 2.62 -6.74
C VAL A 65 4.28 1.91 -7.06
N THR A 66 4.26 0.58 -6.91
CA THR A 66 3.09 -0.26 -7.20
C THR A 66 2.52 -0.93 -5.97
N VAL A 67 1.24 -1.33 -6.04
CA VAL A 67 0.59 -2.14 -5.01
C VAL A 67 1.37 -3.43 -4.73
N GLY A 68 1.91 -4.07 -5.77
CA GLY A 68 2.71 -5.27 -5.65
C GLY A 68 3.99 -5.04 -4.84
N ASP A 69 4.64 -3.90 -5.04
CA ASP A 69 5.83 -3.52 -4.26
C ASP A 69 5.49 -3.36 -2.78
N ALA A 70 4.39 -2.67 -2.47
CA ALA A 70 3.93 -2.48 -1.08
C ALA A 70 3.62 -3.82 -0.40
N VAL A 71 2.85 -4.67 -1.09
CA VAL A 71 2.51 -6.01 -0.61
C VAL A 71 3.76 -6.85 -0.36
N GLN A 72 4.70 -6.84 -1.31
CA GLN A 72 5.92 -7.63 -1.19
C GLN A 72 6.80 -7.11 -0.05
N TYR A 73 6.95 -5.80 0.06
CA TYR A 73 7.69 -5.17 1.15
C TYR A 73 7.14 -5.57 2.51
N ILE A 74 5.81 -5.51 2.68
CA ILE A 74 5.16 -5.90 3.92
C ILE A 74 5.37 -7.39 4.17
N LYS A 75 5.17 -8.27 3.20
CA LYS A 75 5.40 -9.71 3.37
C LYS A 75 6.83 -10.04 3.81
N ASP A 76 7.82 -9.27 3.36
CA ASP A 76 9.22 -9.50 3.71
C ASP A 76 9.57 -8.93 5.11
N ASN A 77 8.74 -8.04 5.67
CA ASN A 77 8.98 -7.34 6.93
C ASN A 77 7.91 -7.56 8.03
N SER A 78 6.80 -8.26 7.76
CA SER A 78 5.67 -8.53 8.69
C SER A 78 5.68 -9.94 9.29
#